data_AF-A0A060ZHZ2-F1
#
_entry.id   AF-A0A060ZHZ2-F1
#
_cell.length_a   1.000
_cell.length_b   1.000
_cell.length_c   1.000
_cell.angle_alpha   90.00
_cell.angle_beta   90.00
_cell.angle_gamma   90.00
#
_symmetry.space_group_name_H-M   'P 1'
#
loop_
_entity.id
_entity.type
_entity.pdbx_description
1 polymer ?
#
loop_
_entity_poly.entity_id
_entity_poly.type
_entity_poly.pdbx_seq_one_letter_code
_entity_poly.pdbx_strand_id
1 'polypeptide(L)'
;LPVSCQLWENAVHCWCDLQQYHQLFYQDGLDPYRVQRQAHLLYSTYVCSAARSSIEVEEESRERVYTCLTPPFEELFDWVEEHTLTLLLEPWTLLTTRDTDTFLKVAVREETRQVESEPYGELKTLYEEAVHRLEQVSSIEVQRSNA
;
A
#
# COMPACT_ATOMS: atom_id res chain seq x y z
N LEU A 1 5.88 26.58 -1.53
CA LEU A 1 5.51 25.15 -1.44
C LEU A 1 6.32 24.45 -2.51
N PRO A 2 7.01 23.33 -2.23
CA PRO A 2 7.85 22.70 -3.24
C PRO A 2 6.96 22.24 -4.39
N VAL A 3 7.39 22.54 -5.61
CA VAL A 3 6.66 22.34 -6.88
C VAL A 3 6.25 20.86 -7.09
N SER A 4 6.90 19.94 -6.39
CA SER A 4 6.67 18.49 -6.44
C SER A 4 5.31 18.01 -5.91
N CYS A 5 4.73 18.64 -4.87
CA CYS A 5 3.46 18.15 -4.31
C CYS A 5 2.30 18.29 -5.29
N GLN A 6 2.23 19.40 -6.03
CA GLN A 6 1.12 19.64 -6.95
C GLN A 6 1.15 18.69 -8.14
N LEU A 7 2.35 18.38 -8.66
CA LEU A 7 2.51 17.43 -9.77
C LEU A 7 2.06 16.02 -9.36
N TRP A 8 2.43 15.57 -8.15
CA TRP A 8 2.00 14.27 -7.63
C TRP A 8 0.49 14.22 -7.40
N GLU A 9 -0.11 15.27 -6.85
CA GLU A 9 -1.57 15.36 -6.71
C GLU A 9 -2.27 15.29 -8.07
N ASN A 10 -1.77 16.05 -9.06
CA ASN A 10 -2.30 16.02 -10.42
C ASN A 10 -2.16 14.62 -11.04
N ALA A 11 -1.04 13.94 -10.81
CA ALA A 11 -0.79 12.58 -11.30
C ALA A 11 -1.75 11.56 -10.66
N VAL A 12 -2.02 11.64 -9.35
CA VAL A 12 -3.03 10.77 -8.71
C VAL A 12 -4.41 11.01 -9.30
N HIS A 13 -4.81 12.27 -9.48
CA HIS A 13 -6.10 12.59 -10.09
C HIS A 13 -6.19 12.10 -11.54
N CYS A 14 -5.14 12.30 -12.33
CA CYS A 14 -5.05 11.81 -13.70
C CYS A 14 -5.23 10.29 -13.76
N TRP A 15 -4.49 9.56 -12.92
CA TRP A 15 -4.61 8.10 -12.82
C TRP A 15 -6.04 7.67 -12.48
N CYS A 16 -6.67 8.27 -11.46
CA CYS A 16 -8.05 7.95 -11.09
C CYS A 16 -9.05 8.19 -12.22
N ASP A 17 -8.88 9.27 -12.98
CA ASP A 17 -9.77 9.60 -14.10
C ASP A 17 -9.50 8.72 -15.33
N LEU A 18 -8.27 8.25 -15.54
CA LEU A 18 -7.92 7.24 -16.54
C LEU A 18 -8.58 5.89 -16.23
N GLN A 19 -8.57 5.46 -14.97
CA GLN A 19 -9.27 4.23 -14.58
C GLN A 19 -10.78 4.32 -14.83
N GLN A 20 -11.39 5.48 -14.61
CA GLN A 20 -12.80 5.72 -14.94
C GLN A 20 -13.04 5.69 -16.46
N TYR A 21 -12.11 6.21 -17.27
CA TYR A 21 -12.18 6.14 -18.72
C TYR A 21 -12.14 4.71 -19.23
N HIS A 22 -11.20 3.89 -18.74
CA HIS A 22 -11.11 2.47 -19.09
C HIS A 22 -12.39 1.72 -18.74
N GLN A 23 -12.97 1.99 -17.57
CA GLN A 23 -14.25 1.40 -17.15
C GLN A 23 -15.41 1.68 -18.11
N LEU A 24 -15.36 2.75 -18.92
CA LEU A 24 -16.42 3.01 -19.92
C LEU A 24 -16.43 1.97 -21.05
N PHE A 25 -15.30 1.33 -21.34
CA PHE A 25 -15.20 0.30 -22.38
C PHE A 25 -15.74 -1.06 -21.94
N TYR A 26 -15.71 -1.36 -20.64
CA TYR A 26 -16.15 -2.64 -20.08
C TYR A 26 -17.62 -2.66 -19.61
N GLN A 27 -18.34 -1.53 -19.72
CA GLN A 27 -19.76 -1.44 -19.35
C GLN A 27 -20.67 -2.09 -20.39
N ASP A 28 -21.77 -2.71 -19.94
CA ASP A 28 -22.83 -3.23 -20.82
C ASP A 28 -23.48 -2.09 -21.62
N GLY A 29 -23.07 -1.97 -22.88
CA GLY A 29 -23.47 -0.88 -23.78
C GLY A 29 -22.45 0.25 -23.80
N LEU A 30 -21.46 0.13 -24.70
CA LEU A 30 -20.52 1.20 -25.01
C LEU A 30 -21.28 2.42 -25.56
N ASP A 31 -21.11 3.57 -24.91
CA ASP A 31 -21.60 4.86 -25.39
C ASP A 31 -20.42 5.66 -25.99
N PRO A 32 -20.27 5.69 -27.33
CA PRO A 32 -19.16 6.38 -27.99
C PRO A 32 -19.10 7.86 -27.66
N TYR A 33 -20.25 8.50 -27.40
CA TYR A 33 -20.30 9.92 -27.05
C TYR A 33 -19.74 10.17 -25.65
N ARG A 34 -20.05 9.28 -24.69
CA ARG A 34 -19.47 9.37 -23.33
C ARG A 34 -17.97 9.14 -23.33
N VAL A 35 -17.51 8.12 -24.06
CA VAL A 35 -16.07 7.84 -24.22
C VAL A 35 -15.36 9.04 -24.85
N GLN A 36 -15.93 9.60 -25.93
CA GLN A 36 -15.35 10.76 -26.60
C GLN A 36 -15.31 11.99 -25.71
N ARG A 37 -16.39 12.29 -24.99
CA ARG A 37 -16.43 13.39 -24.03
C ARG A 37 -15.38 13.22 -22.93
N GLN A 38 -15.25 12.01 -22.39
CA GLN A 38 -14.28 11.73 -21.34
C GLN A 38 -12.83 11.86 -21.84
N ALA A 39 -12.52 11.36 -23.05
CA ALA A 39 -11.20 11.51 -23.66
C ALA A 39 -10.81 12.99 -23.85
N HIS A 40 -11.74 13.83 -24.34
CA HIS A 40 -11.47 15.26 -24.51
C HIS A 40 -11.27 15.97 -23.16
N LEU A 41 -12.04 15.57 -22.13
CA LEU A 41 -11.89 16.11 -20.78
C LEU A 41 -10.50 15.78 -20.21
N LEU A 42 -10.09 14.51 -20.28
CA LEU A 42 -8.76 14.05 -19.85
C LEU A 42 -7.64 14.82 -20.56
N TYR A 43 -7.72 14.94 -21.88
CA TYR A 43 -6.74 15.68 -22.66
C TYR A 43 -6.63 17.14 -22.22
N SER A 44 -7.77 17.84 -22.08
CA SER A 44 -7.77 19.25 -21.68
C SER A 44 -7.31 19.50 -20.24
N THR A 45 -7.51 18.52 -19.34
CA THR A 45 -7.27 18.66 -17.90
C THR A 45 -5.84 18.30 -17.50
N TYR A 46 -5.22 17.34 -18.19
CA TYR A 46 -3.92 16.77 -17.79
C TYR A 46 -2.85 16.78 -18.89
N VAL A 47 -3.23 16.66 -20.17
CA VAL A 47 -2.28 16.42 -21.28
C VAL A 47 -1.95 17.71 -22.05
N CYS A 48 -2.90 18.64 -22.14
CA CYS A 48 -2.73 19.92 -22.82
C CYS A 48 -1.60 20.73 -22.16
N SER A 49 -0.78 21.40 -22.96
CA SER A 49 0.31 22.26 -22.44
C SER A 49 -0.20 23.42 -21.58
N ALA A 50 -1.42 23.89 -21.83
CA ALA A 50 -2.10 24.92 -21.05
C ALA A 50 -2.97 24.36 -19.91
N ALA A 51 -2.92 23.05 -19.65
CA ALA A 51 -3.73 22.41 -18.63
C ALA A 51 -3.35 22.90 -17.23
N ARG A 52 -4.37 23.28 -16.45
CA ARG A 52 -4.17 23.72 -15.05
C ARG A 52 -3.59 22.60 -14.17
N SER A 53 -3.94 21.35 -14.48
CA SER A 53 -3.47 20.15 -13.79
C SER A 53 -2.54 19.33 -14.68
N SER A 54 -1.71 20.01 -15.48
CA SER A 54 -0.74 19.34 -16.35
C SER A 54 0.16 18.39 -15.56
N ILE A 55 0.39 17.21 -16.12
CA ILE A 55 1.36 16.22 -15.63
C ILE A 55 2.66 16.24 -16.44
N GLU A 56 2.91 17.32 -17.20
CA GLU A 56 4.14 17.54 -17.97
C GLU A 56 4.44 16.42 -18.98
N VAL A 57 3.40 15.93 -19.67
CA VAL A 57 3.56 14.95 -20.76
C VAL A 57 4.39 15.55 -21.90
N GLU A 58 5.28 14.74 -22.47
CA GLU A 58 6.09 15.08 -23.64
C GLU A 58 5.24 15.55 -24.83
N GLU A 59 5.77 16.48 -25.62
CA GLU A 59 5.07 17.08 -26.75
C GLU A 59 4.68 16.06 -27.83
N GLU A 60 5.56 15.11 -28.16
CA GLU A 60 5.27 14.04 -29.11
C GLU A 60 4.07 13.19 -28.66
N SER A 61 4.04 12.81 -27.38
CA SER A 61 2.95 12.05 -26.78
C SER A 61 1.63 12.84 -26.80
N ARG A 62 1.69 14.16 -26.56
CA ARG A 62 0.51 15.04 -26.63
C ARG A 62 -0.06 15.12 -28.05
N GLU A 63 0.78 15.29 -29.06
CA GLU A 63 0.36 15.33 -30.47
C GLU A 63 -0.27 14.01 -30.92
N ARG A 64 0.30 12.88 -30.48
CA ARG A 64 -0.26 11.54 -30.74
C ARG A 64 -1.65 11.39 -30.15
N VAL A 65 -1.84 11.75 -28.87
CA VAL A 65 -3.17 11.72 -28.25
C VAL A 65 -4.14 12.61 -29.01
N TYR A 66 -3.73 13.84 -29.36
CA TYR A 66 -4.59 14.79 -30.06
C TYR A 66 -5.07 14.28 -31.43
N THR A 67 -4.18 13.67 -32.21
CA THR A 67 -4.53 13.12 -33.52
C THR A 67 -5.44 11.89 -33.42
N CYS A 68 -5.40 11.19 -32.29
CA CYS A 68 -6.22 10.00 -32.01
C CYS A 68 -7.43 10.26 -31.10
N LEU A 69 -7.78 11.52 -30.80
CA LEU A 69 -8.94 11.87 -29.97
C LEU A 69 -10.30 11.54 -30.64
N THR A 70 -10.33 11.33 -31.96
CA THR A 70 -11.55 11.01 -32.72
C THR A 70 -11.26 9.97 -33.82
N PRO A 71 -11.71 8.70 -33.67
CA PRO A 71 -12.41 8.13 -32.52
C PRO A 71 -11.44 7.76 -31.38
N PRO A 72 -11.83 7.96 -30.10
CA PRO A 72 -11.04 7.50 -28.96
C PRO A 72 -11.15 5.99 -28.77
N PHE A 73 -10.03 5.36 -28.45
CA PHE A 73 -9.91 3.93 -28.12
C PHE A 73 -9.38 3.78 -26.68
N GLU A 74 -9.51 2.57 -26.12
CA GLU A 74 -9.11 2.28 -24.74
C GLU A 74 -7.63 2.65 -24.50
N GLU A 75 -6.76 2.20 -25.41
CA GLU A 75 -5.30 2.36 -25.35
C GLU A 75 -4.81 3.79 -25.69
N LEU A 76 -5.73 4.76 -25.87
CA LEU A 76 -5.39 6.12 -26.32
C LEU A 76 -4.41 6.82 -25.35
N PHE A 77 -4.52 6.50 -24.07
CA PHE A 77 -3.78 7.14 -23.00
C PHE A 77 -2.69 6.27 -22.36
N ASP A 78 -2.36 5.10 -22.93
CA ASP A 78 -1.38 4.16 -22.32
C ASP A 78 -0.04 4.83 -21.99
N TRP A 79 0.48 5.67 -22.90
CA TRP A 79 1.72 6.42 -22.69
C TRP A 79 1.59 7.46 -21.58
N VAL A 80 0.41 8.09 -21.48
CA VAL A 80 0.09 9.07 -20.44
C VAL A 80 -0.02 8.37 -19.08
N GLU A 81 -0.60 7.17 -19.08
CA GLU A 81 -0.74 6.29 -17.93
C GLU A 81 0.63 5.84 -17.41
N GLU A 82 1.51 5.37 -18.29
CA GLU A 82 2.88 4.97 -17.96
C GLU A 82 3.68 6.14 -17.35
N HIS A 83 3.59 7.33 -17.96
CA HIS A 83 4.22 8.54 -17.44
C HIS A 83 3.68 8.90 -16.06
N THR A 84 2.36 8.84 -15.88
CA THR A 84 1.69 9.11 -14.59
C THR A 84 2.18 8.15 -13.50
N LEU A 85 2.25 6.85 -13.79
CA LEU A 85 2.76 5.86 -12.84
C LEU A 85 4.23 6.07 -12.50
N THR A 86 5.04 6.46 -13.48
CA THR A 86 6.46 6.80 -13.27
C THR A 86 6.60 7.97 -12.30
N LEU A 87 5.77 9.02 -12.46
CA LEU A 87 5.73 10.16 -11.54
C LEU A 87 5.30 9.76 -10.12
N LEU A 88 4.38 8.80 -9.98
CA LEU A 88 3.87 8.33 -8.69
C LEU A 88 4.80 7.34 -7.97
N LEU A 89 5.76 6.75 -8.69
CA LEU A 89 6.71 5.81 -8.10
C LEU A 89 7.61 6.47 -7.05
N GLU A 90 8.12 7.67 -7.33
CA GLU A 90 8.94 8.43 -6.39
C GLU A 90 8.20 8.72 -5.07
N PRO A 91 7.02 9.36 -5.05
CA PRO A 91 6.30 9.62 -3.80
C PRO A 91 5.86 8.33 -3.09
N TRP A 92 5.47 7.30 -3.84
CA TRP A 92 5.12 6.00 -3.25
C TRP A 92 6.29 5.38 -2.49
N THR A 93 7.49 5.38 -3.08
CA THR A 93 8.69 4.84 -2.43
C THR A 93 9.08 5.65 -1.19
N LEU A 94 8.98 6.98 -1.25
CA LEU A 94 9.23 7.85 -0.10
C LEU A 94 8.25 7.59 1.04
N LEU A 95 6.95 7.49 0.74
CA LEU A 95 5.91 7.18 1.72
C LEU A 95 6.11 5.80 2.34
N THR A 96 6.34 4.78 1.50
CA THR A 96 6.56 3.40 1.96
C THR A 96 7.80 3.28 2.82
N THR A 97 8.89 3.97 2.47
CA THR A 97 10.13 3.98 3.27
C THR A 97 9.89 4.63 4.62
N ARG A 98 9.23 5.79 4.65
CA ARG A 98 8.90 6.49 5.89
C ARG A 98 7.97 5.67 6.79
N ASP A 99 6.97 5.01 6.20
CA ASP A 99 6.02 4.19 6.93
C ASP A 99 6.69 2.92 7.48
N THR A 100 7.62 2.32 6.72
CA THR A 100 8.45 1.20 7.20
C THR A 100 9.33 1.61 8.37
N ASP A 101 10.02 2.75 8.26
CA ASP A 101 10.83 3.31 9.35
C ASP A 101 10.01 3.63 10.60
N THR A 102 8.75 4.06 10.41
CA THR A 102 7.83 4.34 11.51
C THR A 102 7.33 3.05 12.15
N PHE A 103 6.99 2.05 11.35
CA PHE A 103 6.56 0.74 11.82
C PHE A 103 7.64 0.05 12.65
N LEU A 104 8.91 0.09 12.21
CA LEU A 104 10.04 -0.47 12.95
C LEU A 104 10.31 0.23 14.29
N LYS A 105 9.87 1.47 14.46
CA LYS A 105 9.96 2.20 15.74
C LYS A 105 8.86 1.82 16.72
N VAL A 106 7.76 1.24 16.26
CA VAL A 106 6.70 0.73 17.14
C VAL A 106 7.16 -0.63 17.65
N ALA A 107 7.56 -0.68 18.93
CA ALA A 107 7.95 -1.93 19.56
C ALA A 107 6.81 -2.96 19.46
N VAL A 108 7.08 -4.09 18.78
CA VAL A 108 6.17 -5.24 18.75
C VAL A 108 6.04 -5.76 20.18
N ARG A 109 4.88 -5.53 20.79
CA ARG A 109 4.57 -6.06 22.12
C ARG A 109 3.97 -7.45 21.94
N GLU A 110 4.78 -8.48 22.14
CA GLU A 110 4.30 -9.85 22.24
C GLU A 110 3.47 -10.00 23.53
N GLU A 111 2.15 -10.14 23.39
CA GLU A 111 1.28 -10.56 24.49
C GLU A 111 1.08 -12.08 24.41
N THR A 112 1.78 -12.83 25.24
CA THR A 112 1.47 -14.24 25.47
C THR A 112 0.22 -14.33 26.35
N ARG A 113 -0.93 -14.54 25.72
CA ARG A 113 -2.16 -14.88 26.43
C ARG A 113 -2.11 -16.36 26.81
N GLN A 114 -1.70 -16.67 28.03
CA GLN A 114 -1.91 -18.01 28.58
C GLN A 114 -3.39 -18.17 28.88
N VAL A 115 -4.00 -19.23 28.35
CA VAL A 115 -5.32 -19.67 28.79
C VAL A 115 -5.12 -20.33 30.15
N GLU A 116 -5.43 -19.62 31.23
CA GLU A 116 -5.50 -20.17 32.59
C GLU A 116 -6.71 -21.11 32.68
N SER A 117 -6.60 -22.29 32.07
CA SER A 117 -7.56 -23.37 32.27
C SER A 117 -7.28 -24.03 33.63
N GLU A 118 -8.32 -24.47 34.35
CA GLU A 118 -8.16 -25.26 35.59
C GLU A 118 -7.08 -26.36 35.50
N PRO A 119 -7.02 -27.21 34.45
CA PRO A 119 -6.00 -28.25 34.36
C PRO A 119 -4.57 -27.69 34.28
N TYR A 120 -4.38 -26.47 33.76
CA TYR A 120 -3.07 -25.82 33.74
C TYR A 120 -2.64 -25.36 35.15
N GLY A 121 -3.59 -24.86 35.94
CA GLY A 121 -3.36 -24.50 37.35
C GLY A 121 -2.93 -25.70 38.18
N GLU A 122 -3.66 -26.82 38.07
CA GLU A 122 -3.32 -28.08 38.75
C GLU A 122 -1.94 -28.58 38.33
N LEU A 123 -1.64 -28.62 37.03
CA LEU A 123 -0.34 -29.06 36.52
C LEU A 123 0.81 -28.21 37.07
N LYS A 124 0.60 -26.90 37.18
CA LYS A 124 1.58 -25.95 37.72
C LYS A 124 1.85 -26.21 39.21
N THR A 125 0.81 -26.42 40.01
CA THR A 125 0.98 -26.73 41.44
C THR A 125 1.74 -28.04 41.67
N LEU A 126 1.39 -29.09 40.92
CA LEU A 126 2.08 -30.39 40.99
C LEU A 126 3.55 -30.29 40.59
N TYR A 127 3.86 -29.46 39.60
CA TYR A 127 5.23 -29.20 39.18
C TYR A 127 6.04 -28.50 40.28
N GLU A 128 5.49 -27.44 40.89
CA GLU A 128 6.15 -26.71 41.98
C GLU A 128 6.40 -27.62 43.20
N GLU A 129 5.43 -28.47 43.56
CA GLU A 129 5.60 -29.46 44.62
C GLU A 129 6.69 -30.50 44.32
N ALA A 130 6.76 -30.98 43.07
CA ALA A 130 7.76 -31.95 42.66
C ALA A 130 9.18 -31.37 42.72
N VAL A 131 9.35 -30.11 42.30
CA VAL A 131 10.62 -29.38 42.38
C VAL A 131 11.04 -29.22 43.84
N HIS A 132 10.14 -28.78 44.71
CA HIS A 132 10.45 -28.61 46.14
C HIS A 132 10.81 -29.94 46.82
N ARG A 133 10.15 -31.05 46.45
CA ARG A 133 10.51 -32.40 46.93
C ARG A 133 11.91 -32.81 46.48
N LEU A 134 12.28 -32.53 45.22
CA LEU A 134 13.62 -32.83 44.69
C LEU A 134 14.72 -32.01 45.40
N GLU A 135 14.44 -30.74 45.72
CA GLU A 135 15.36 -29.87 46.48
C GLU A 135 15.54 -30.31 47.94
N GLN A 136 14.47 -30.82 48.57
CA GLN A 136 14.56 -31.39 49.90
C GLN A 136 15.35 -32.71 49.92
N VAL A 137 15.11 -33.59 48.95
CA VAL A 137 15.84 -34.86 48.83
C VAL A 137 17.33 -34.62 48.60
N SER A 138 17.68 -33.70 47.71
CA SER A 138 19.08 -33.34 47.46
C SER A 138 19.75 -32.70 48.69
N SER A 139 19.03 -31.87 49.44
CA SER A 139 19.53 -31.29 50.69
C SER A 139 19.75 -32.32 51.80
N ILE A 140 18.88 -33.33 51.89
CA ILE A 140 19.00 -34.44 52.86
C ILE A 140 20.15 -35.38 52.47
N GLU A 141 20.34 -35.66 51.19
CA GLU A 141 21.45 -36.49 50.70
C GLU A 141 22.82 -35.82 50.95
N VAL A 142 22.93 -34.51 50.74
CA VAL A 142 24.15 -33.73 51.04
C VAL A 142 24.48 -33.71 52.53
N GLN A 143 23.47 -33.71 53.41
CA GLN A 143 23.69 -33.82 54.86
C GLN A 143 24.11 -35.24 55.30
N ARG A 144 23.63 -36.29 54.60
CA ARG A 144 24.01 -37.68 54.87
C ARG A 144 25.39 -38.07 54.34
N SER A 145 25.89 -37.43 53.30
CA SER A 145 27.25 -37.68 52.79
C SER A 145 28.34 -36.98 53.61
N ASN A 146 27.98 -35.98 54.41
CA ASN A 146 28.88 -35.16 55.22
C ASN A 146 28.90 -35.56 56.72
N ALA A 147 28.22 -36.64 57.09
CA ALA A 147 28.19 -37.25 58.42
C ALA A 147 28.85 -38.63 58.40
#